data_AF-F2NM97-F1
#
_entry.id   AF-F2NM97-F1
#
_cell.length_a   1.000
_cell.length_b   1.000
_cell.length_c   1.000
_cell.angle_alpha   90.00
_cell.angle_beta   90.00
_cell.angle_gamma   90.00
#
_symmetry.space_group_name_H-M   'P 1'
#
loop_
_entity.id
_entity.type
_entity.pdbx_description
1 polymer ?
#
loop_
_entity_poly.entity_id
_entity_poly.type
_entity_poly.pdbx_seq_one_letter_code
_entity_poly.pdbx_strand_id
1 'polypeptide(L)'
;MNEAHMATQSSQAGEDPRVPGTHENARWSKGAGAPSSQGTQAPHRLTSLRGDAAFRRVRKGRPGRSRLVSVRWLPLNASEIRVGIVVSKKVGKAVVRNKVRRRIREIVRRLHLPPAEIMIIARPEAAQASFQELARDLRKALAKSGLVKG
;
A
#
# COMPACT_ATOMS: atom_id res chain seq x y z
N MET A 1 44.42 34.26 -41.82
CA MET A 1 43.78 33.55 -42.95
C MET A 1 43.87 32.06 -42.63
N ASN A 2 42.83 31.27 -42.32
CA ASN A 2 41.39 31.47 -42.22
C ASN A 2 40.82 30.51 -41.15
N GLU A 3 39.74 30.95 -40.54
CA GLU A 3 38.93 30.31 -39.49
C GLU A 3 38.16 29.07 -40.00
N ALA A 4 37.83 28.17 -39.07
CA ALA A 4 36.65 27.32 -39.19
C ALA A 4 36.08 27.01 -37.79
N HIS A 5 35.36 27.99 -37.25
CA HIS A 5 34.43 27.80 -36.14
C HIS A 5 33.18 27.08 -36.67
N MET A 6 32.94 25.84 -36.25
CA MET A 6 31.66 25.17 -36.46
C MET A 6 30.80 25.30 -35.21
N ALA A 7 29.97 26.35 -35.23
CA ALA A 7 28.80 26.48 -34.36
C ALA A 7 27.71 25.52 -34.86
N THR A 8 27.12 24.74 -33.95
CA THR A 8 25.82 24.09 -34.21
C THR A 8 24.80 24.71 -33.29
N GLN A 9 23.86 25.43 -33.90
CA GLN A 9 22.77 26.14 -33.26
C GLN A 9 21.67 25.18 -32.80
N SER A 10 21.07 25.56 -31.68
CA SER A 10 19.79 25.09 -31.14
C SER A 10 18.65 25.31 -32.15
N SER A 11 17.80 24.30 -32.36
CA SER A 11 16.52 24.46 -33.07
C SER A 11 15.36 24.30 -32.08
N GLN A 12 14.54 25.35 -32.00
CA GLN A 12 13.27 25.43 -31.28
C GLN A 12 12.09 24.98 -32.17
N ALA A 13 11.01 24.66 -31.46
CA ALA A 13 9.60 24.91 -31.80
C ALA A 13 8.85 23.96 -32.75
N GLY A 14 7.71 23.49 -32.23
CA GLY A 14 6.60 22.87 -32.93
C GLY A 14 5.40 22.85 -31.98
N GLU A 15 4.64 23.95 -31.97
CA GLU A 15 3.41 24.17 -31.21
C GLU A 15 2.16 23.54 -31.88
N ASP A 16 1.23 23.14 -31.01
CA ASP A 16 -0.25 23.05 -31.13
C ASP A 16 -0.87 22.04 -32.12
N PRO A 17 -2.07 21.46 -31.85
CA PRO A 17 -3.25 22.22 -31.40
C PRO A 17 -4.03 21.61 -30.22
N ARG A 18 -4.37 22.49 -29.27
CA ARG A 18 -5.61 22.43 -28.49
C ARG A 18 -6.82 22.21 -29.41
N VAL A 19 -7.71 21.31 -28.99
CA VAL A 19 -9.14 21.39 -29.34
C VAL A 19 -9.96 21.16 -28.07
N PRO A 20 -10.88 22.08 -27.73
CA PRO A 20 -11.81 21.93 -26.62
C PRO A 20 -12.99 21.07 -27.04
N GLY A 21 -13.52 20.28 -26.11
CA GLY A 21 -14.69 19.44 -26.32
C GLY A 21 -15.54 19.38 -25.06
N THR A 22 -16.13 20.52 -24.71
CA THR A 22 -17.24 20.61 -23.76
C THR A 22 -18.48 19.95 -24.36
N HIS A 23 -18.88 18.81 -23.84
CA HIS A 23 -20.28 18.42 -23.82
C HIS A 23 -20.63 17.94 -22.42
N GLU A 24 -21.20 18.89 -21.68
CA GLU A 24 -22.03 18.64 -20.52
C GLU A 24 -23.14 17.67 -20.92
N ASN A 25 -23.22 16.53 -20.23
CA ASN A 25 -24.50 15.85 -20.06
C ASN A 25 -24.87 15.99 -18.59
N ALA A 26 -25.66 17.03 -18.34
CA ALA A 26 -26.41 17.20 -17.13
C ALA A 26 -27.39 16.03 -16.92
N ARG A 27 -27.68 15.78 -15.64
CA ARG A 27 -28.70 14.89 -15.05
C ARG A 27 -28.23 13.48 -14.70
N TRP A 28 -27.49 13.39 -13.59
CA TRP A 28 -27.75 12.31 -12.64
C TRP A 28 -28.77 12.81 -11.61
N SER A 29 -30.00 12.36 -11.76
CA SER A 29 -31.11 12.65 -10.85
C SER A 29 -30.83 12.12 -9.44
N LYS A 30 -31.02 12.99 -8.44
CA LYS A 30 -31.28 12.62 -7.05
C LYS A 30 -32.52 11.72 -7.02
N GLY A 31 -32.42 10.57 -6.36
CA GLY A 31 -33.56 9.69 -6.13
C GLY A 31 -33.30 8.69 -5.01
N ALA A 32 -34.01 8.91 -3.91
CA ALA A 32 -34.41 7.96 -2.87
C ALA A 32 -33.33 7.28 -2.02
N GLY A 33 -33.31 7.65 -0.73
CA GLY A 33 -32.68 6.87 0.32
C GLY A 33 -33.30 5.47 0.40
N ALA A 34 -32.45 4.46 0.33
CA ALA A 34 -32.79 3.10 0.71
C ALA A 34 -32.45 2.89 2.20
N PRO A 35 -33.28 2.16 2.95
CA PRO A 35 -33.08 1.97 4.38
C PRO A 35 -31.81 1.18 4.64
N SER A 36 -31.16 1.50 5.77
CA SER A 36 -30.01 0.80 6.34
C SER A 36 -30.38 -0.65 6.68
N SER A 37 -30.33 -1.52 5.69
CA SER A 37 -30.18 -2.95 5.91
C SER A 37 -28.71 -3.19 6.26
N GLN A 38 -28.47 -3.94 7.34
CA GLN A 38 -27.15 -4.31 7.83
C GLN A 38 -26.41 -5.11 6.76
N GLY A 39 -25.75 -4.41 5.84
CA GLY A 39 -24.94 -4.99 4.80
C GLY A 39 -23.64 -5.48 5.38
N THR A 40 -23.20 -6.66 4.95
CA THR A 40 -21.81 -7.12 5.01
C THR A 40 -20.89 -5.93 4.79
N GLN A 41 -20.20 -5.47 5.84
CA GLN A 41 -19.35 -4.27 5.75
C GLN A 41 -18.40 -4.45 4.57
N ALA A 42 -18.49 -3.56 3.57
CA ALA A 42 -17.58 -3.59 2.44
C ALA A 42 -16.14 -3.58 3.00
N PRO A 43 -15.23 -4.41 2.47
CA PRO A 43 -13.88 -4.51 3.01
C PRO A 43 -13.25 -3.12 3.02
N HIS A 44 -12.73 -2.71 4.19
CA HIS A 44 -12.14 -1.38 4.34
C HIS A 44 -11.10 -1.12 3.26
N ARG A 45 -11.09 0.11 2.73
CA ARG A 45 -10.17 0.49 1.66
C ARG A 45 -8.72 0.33 2.14
N LEU A 46 -7.94 -0.48 1.41
CA LEU A 46 -6.52 -0.70 1.70
C LEU A 46 -5.66 0.38 1.03
N THR A 47 -5.05 1.24 1.83
CA THR A 47 -4.15 2.30 1.38
C THR A 47 -2.72 2.11 1.93
N SER A 48 -1.77 2.87 1.41
CA SER A 48 -0.37 2.80 1.88
C SER A 48 -0.17 3.71 3.10
N LEU A 49 0.56 3.24 4.12
CA LEU A 49 1.09 4.10 5.17
C LEU A 49 2.22 4.98 4.59
N ARG A 50 2.18 6.29 4.81
CA ARG A 50 3.10 7.26 4.19
C ARG A 50 3.81 8.14 5.21
N GLY A 51 5.08 8.44 4.95
CA GLY A 51 5.89 9.39 5.72
C GLY A 51 6.45 8.84 7.03
N ASP A 52 7.66 9.30 7.39
CA ASP A 52 8.39 8.79 8.54
C ASP A 52 7.68 9.03 9.88
N ALA A 53 6.94 10.14 10.01
CA ALA A 53 6.14 10.42 11.19
C ALA A 53 5.09 9.32 11.45
N ALA A 54 4.42 8.82 10.40
CA ALA A 54 3.45 7.75 10.51
C ALA A 54 4.13 6.42 10.90
N PHE A 55 5.26 6.07 10.27
CA PHE A 55 6.02 4.88 10.66
C PHE A 55 6.54 4.96 12.10
N ARG A 56 7.05 6.12 12.54
CA ARG A 56 7.49 6.34 13.93
C ARG A 56 6.36 6.18 14.92
N ARG A 57 5.16 6.69 14.60
CA ARG A 57 3.95 6.55 15.43
C ARG A 57 3.53 5.09 15.53
N VAL A 58 3.30 4.42 14.40
CA VAL A 58 2.88 3.00 14.36
C VAL A 58 3.90 2.09 15.03
N ARG A 59 5.20 2.40 14.98
CA ARG A 59 6.24 1.61 15.66
C ARG A 59 6.05 1.50 17.18
N LYS A 60 5.36 2.46 17.81
CA LYS A 60 5.00 2.42 19.25
C LYS A 60 3.72 1.63 19.53
N GLY A 61 3.00 1.21 18.49
CA GLY A 61 1.75 0.47 18.59
C GLY A 61 1.88 -0.96 19.08
N ARG A 62 0.73 -1.64 19.14
CA ARG A 62 0.57 -2.99 19.67
C ARG A 62 1.41 -4.00 18.86
N PRO A 63 2.31 -4.77 19.51
CA PRO A 63 3.20 -5.68 18.81
C PRO A 63 2.54 -7.04 18.57
N GLY A 64 2.86 -7.65 17.44
CA GLY A 64 2.68 -9.08 17.21
C GLY A 64 3.87 -9.64 16.46
N ARG A 65 4.32 -10.84 16.79
CA ARG A 65 5.52 -11.43 16.20
C ARG A 65 5.31 -12.89 15.86
N SER A 66 5.75 -13.27 14.67
CA SER A 66 5.90 -14.65 14.25
C SER A 66 7.25 -14.83 13.56
N ARG A 67 7.49 -15.99 12.94
CA ARG A 67 8.80 -16.39 12.43
C ARG A 67 9.21 -15.58 11.20
N LEU A 68 8.28 -15.31 10.29
CA LEU A 68 8.56 -14.65 9.00
C LEU A 68 8.32 -13.14 9.07
N VAL A 69 7.36 -12.70 9.88
CA VAL A 69 7.00 -11.28 10.01
C VAL A 69 6.83 -10.83 11.46
N SER A 70 7.06 -9.53 11.68
CA SER A 70 6.60 -8.82 12.88
C SER A 70 5.63 -7.72 12.47
N VAL A 71 4.62 -7.46 13.30
CA VAL A 71 3.62 -6.43 13.07
C VAL A 71 3.60 -5.44 14.24
N ARG A 72 3.27 -4.19 13.90
CA ARG A 72 2.91 -3.13 14.84
C ARG A 72 1.65 -2.47 14.31
N TRP A 73 0.70 -2.14 15.17
CA TRP A 73 -0.51 -1.46 14.72
C TRP A 73 -1.08 -0.49 15.74
N LEU A 74 -1.86 0.47 15.24
CA LEU A 74 -2.68 1.40 16.02
C LEU A 74 -4.08 1.46 15.42
N PRO A 75 -5.14 1.59 16.25
CA PRO A 75 -6.49 1.78 15.74
C PRO A 75 -6.58 3.09 14.95
N LEU A 76 -7.42 3.10 13.93
CA LEU A 76 -7.69 4.30 13.13
C LEU A 76 -9.20 4.58 13.19
N ASN A 77 -9.58 5.82 13.53
CA ASN A 77 -11.00 6.23 13.63
C ASN A 77 -11.67 6.47 12.25
N ALA A 78 -11.06 6.00 11.16
CA ALA A 78 -11.54 6.18 9.79
C ALA A 78 -11.99 4.84 9.21
N SER A 79 -12.73 4.81 8.12
CA SER A 79 -13.15 3.55 7.45
C SER A 79 -12.07 3.00 6.50
N GLU A 80 -10.79 3.02 6.88
CA GLU A 80 -9.68 2.56 6.02
C GLU A 80 -8.60 1.78 6.77
N ILE A 81 -7.81 1.02 6.02
CA ILE A 81 -6.63 0.30 6.50
C ILE A 81 -5.41 0.90 5.81
N ARG A 82 -4.44 1.43 6.59
CA ARG A 82 -3.17 1.95 6.06
C ARG A 82 -2.04 0.98 6.36
N VAL A 83 -1.39 0.44 5.32
CA VAL A 83 -0.33 -0.57 5.51
C VAL A 83 1.02 -0.07 5.03
N GLY A 84 2.01 -0.15 5.92
CA GLY A 84 3.42 0.04 5.63
C GLY A 84 4.14 -1.31 5.64
N ILE A 85 4.83 -1.67 4.55
CA ILE A 85 5.59 -2.92 4.45
C ILE A 85 7.08 -2.59 4.42
N VAL A 86 7.78 -3.01 5.46
CA VAL A 86 9.24 -2.88 5.60
C VAL A 86 9.87 -4.22 5.31
N VAL A 87 10.79 -4.27 4.35
CA VAL A 87 11.54 -5.48 4.00
C VAL A 87 13.01 -5.19 4.19
N SER A 88 13.65 -5.89 5.13
CA SER A 88 15.06 -5.64 5.47
C SER A 88 15.99 -5.93 4.29
N LYS A 89 17.18 -5.28 4.27
CA LYS A 89 18.22 -5.57 3.27
C LYS A 89 18.68 -7.04 3.33
N LYS A 90 18.64 -7.66 4.52
CA LYS A 90 19.01 -9.06 4.77
C LYS A 90 18.09 -10.09 4.09
N VAL A 91 16.91 -9.70 3.61
CA VAL A 91 16.00 -10.58 2.85
C VAL A 91 16.55 -10.90 1.46
N GLY A 92 17.39 -10.03 0.89
CA GLY A 92 18.06 -10.25 -0.39
C GLY A 92 18.01 -9.07 -1.35
N LYS A 93 18.31 -9.34 -2.62
CA LYS A 93 18.30 -8.35 -3.70
C LYS A 93 16.91 -7.74 -3.91
N ALA A 94 16.85 -6.64 -4.66
CA ALA A 94 15.61 -5.89 -4.89
C ALA A 94 14.44 -6.78 -5.38
N VAL A 95 14.70 -7.72 -6.29
CA VAL A 95 13.68 -8.63 -6.84
C VAL A 95 13.05 -9.49 -5.74
N VAL A 96 13.85 -10.10 -4.87
CA VAL A 96 13.36 -10.92 -3.75
C VAL A 96 12.55 -10.07 -2.78
N ARG A 97 13.04 -8.88 -2.42
CA ARG A 97 12.33 -7.96 -1.52
C ARG A 97 10.99 -7.50 -2.10
N ASN A 98 10.95 -7.22 -3.40
CA ASN A 98 9.73 -6.82 -4.11
C ASN A 98 8.73 -7.98 -4.18
N LYS A 99 9.19 -9.21 -4.42
CA LYS A 99 8.36 -10.42 -4.37
C LYS A 99 7.71 -10.59 -2.99
N VAL A 100 8.49 -10.49 -1.92
CA VAL A 100 7.98 -10.55 -0.53
C VAL A 100 6.96 -9.44 -0.27
N ARG A 101 7.27 -8.19 -0.66
CA ARG A 101 6.36 -7.04 -0.49
C ARG A 101 5.03 -7.24 -1.22
N ARG A 102 5.06 -7.70 -2.47
CA ARG A 102 3.86 -7.98 -3.28
C ARG A 102 3.02 -9.08 -2.63
N ARG A 103 3.64 -10.18 -2.17
CA ARG A 103 2.96 -11.28 -1.47
C ARG A 103 2.29 -10.82 -0.19
N ILE A 104 3.00 -10.07 0.67
CA ILE A 104 2.42 -9.53 1.91
C ILE A 104 1.21 -8.64 1.59
N ARG A 105 1.33 -7.75 0.60
CA ARG A 105 0.23 -6.86 0.22
C ARG A 105 -1.01 -7.63 -0.24
N GLU A 106 -0.82 -8.67 -1.05
CA GLU A 106 -1.92 -9.52 -1.51
C GLU A 106 -2.55 -10.32 -0.38
N ILE A 107 -1.76 -10.82 0.58
CA ILE A 107 -2.31 -11.48 1.77
C ILE A 107 -3.20 -10.50 2.55
N VAL A 108 -2.71 -9.30 2.83
CA VAL A 108 -3.46 -8.28 3.57
C VAL A 108 -4.75 -7.90 2.83
N ARG A 109 -4.72 -7.77 1.51
CA ARG A 109 -5.90 -7.47 0.68
C ARG A 109 -7.01 -8.51 0.84
N ARG A 110 -6.67 -9.77 1.15
CA ARG A 110 -7.61 -10.88 1.34
C ARG A 110 -8.10 -11.03 2.79
N LEU A 111 -7.59 -10.24 3.72
CA LEU A 111 -8.00 -10.30 5.13
C LEU A 111 -9.05 -9.24 5.42
N HIS A 112 -10.08 -9.63 6.17
CA HIS A 112 -11.00 -8.68 6.81
C HIS A 112 -10.34 -8.20 8.11
N LEU A 113 -9.74 -7.00 8.07
CA LEU A 113 -9.09 -6.36 9.22
C LEU A 113 -9.92 -5.15 9.63
N PRO A 114 -10.03 -4.82 10.93
CA PRO A 114 -10.66 -3.58 11.35
C PRO A 114 -9.81 -2.38 10.92
N PRO A 115 -10.35 -1.15 10.94
CA PRO A 115 -9.60 0.03 10.59
C PRO A 115 -8.37 0.25 11.47
N ALA A 116 -7.21 0.34 10.82
CA ALA A 116 -5.94 0.41 11.52
C ALA A 116 -4.83 0.98 10.63
N GLU A 117 -3.83 1.57 11.29
CA GLU A 117 -2.51 1.79 10.70
C GLU A 117 -1.61 0.61 11.09
N ILE A 118 -1.09 -0.12 10.10
CA ILE A 118 -0.35 -1.37 10.28
C ILE A 118 1.04 -1.24 9.66
N MET A 119 2.08 -1.54 10.45
CA MET A 119 3.44 -1.70 9.96
C MET A 119 3.82 -3.18 10.02
N ILE A 120 4.12 -3.77 8.88
CA ILE A 120 4.57 -5.17 8.73
C ILE A 120 6.05 -5.18 8.38
N ILE A 121 6.85 -5.89 9.16
CA ILE A 121 8.30 -6.01 8.96
C ILE A 121 8.61 -7.47 8.59
N ALA A 122 9.13 -7.69 7.38
CA ALA A 122 9.56 -9.00 6.90
C ALA A 122 10.99 -9.31 7.36
N ARG A 123 11.17 -10.51 7.92
CA ARG A 123 12.46 -11.07 8.37
C ARG A 123 13.14 -11.86 7.25
N PRO A 124 14.46 -12.15 7.34
CA PRO A 124 15.21 -12.87 6.29
C PRO A 124 14.55 -14.18 5.84
N GLU A 125 13.96 -14.92 6.77
CA GLU A 125 13.29 -16.20 6.55
C GLU A 125 12.10 -16.10 5.57
N ALA A 126 11.51 -14.90 5.41
CA ALA A 126 10.42 -14.67 4.47
C ALA A 126 10.84 -14.80 2.99
N ALA A 127 12.14 -14.75 2.69
CA ALA A 127 12.67 -14.88 1.33
C ALA A 127 12.35 -16.25 0.70
N GLN A 128 12.44 -17.31 1.50
CA GLN A 128 12.26 -18.70 1.06
C GLN A 128 10.86 -19.26 1.33
N ALA A 129 10.04 -18.53 2.09
CA ALA A 129 8.70 -18.96 2.40
C ALA A 129 7.81 -19.04 1.13
N SER A 130 7.01 -20.12 1.06
CA SER A 130 5.88 -20.19 0.15
C SER A 130 4.85 -19.11 0.49
N PHE A 131 3.95 -18.82 -0.44
CA PHE A 131 2.86 -17.88 -0.19
C PHE A 131 1.98 -18.31 0.99
N GLN A 132 1.70 -19.62 1.10
CA GLN A 132 0.85 -20.17 2.15
C GLN A 132 1.50 -20.08 3.53
N GLU A 133 2.79 -20.35 3.63
CA GLU A 133 3.53 -20.17 4.89
C GLU A 133 3.55 -18.71 5.33
N LEU A 134 3.81 -17.80 4.39
CA LEU A 134 3.80 -16.36 4.68
C LEU A 134 2.42 -15.87 5.11
N ALA A 135 1.35 -16.39 4.49
CA ALA A 135 -0.03 -16.06 4.85
C ALA A 135 -0.39 -16.57 6.26
N ARG A 136 -0.04 -17.82 6.59
CA ARG A 136 -0.24 -18.38 7.93
C ARG A 136 0.55 -17.61 9.00
N ASP A 137 1.82 -17.33 8.72
CA ASP A 137 2.69 -16.61 9.66
C ASP A 137 2.21 -15.18 9.90
N LEU A 138 1.76 -14.47 8.85
CA LEU A 138 1.18 -13.14 8.98
C LEU A 138 -0.11 -13.16 9.80
N ARG A 139 -1.04 -14.09 9.55
CA ARG A 139 -2.26 -14.23 10.37
C ARG A 139 -1.91 -14.48 11.84
N LYS A 140 -0.94 -15.36 12.11
CA LYS A 140 -0.46 -15.64 13.47
C LYS A 140 0.13 -14.39 14.14
N ALA A 141 0.91 -13.60 13.41
CA ALA A 141 1.46 -12.35 13.94
C ALA A 141 0.35 -11.32 14.25
N LEU A 142 -0.66 -11.20 13.37
CA LEU A 142 -1.81 -10.31 13.57
C LEU A 142 -2.66 -10.76 14.78
N ALA A 143 -2.91 -12.07 14.92
CA ALA A 143 -3.64 -12.63 16.05
C ALA A 143 -2.91 -12.36 17.38
N LYS A 144 -1.61 -12.62 17.43
CA LYS A 144 -0.77 -12.29 18.60
C LYS A 144 -0.73 -10.80 18.93
N SER A 145 -1.03 -9.91 17.98
CA SER A 145 -1.12 -8.47 18.23
C SER A 145 -2.49 -8.00 18.73
N GLY A 146 -3.47 -8.91 18.78
CA GLY A 146 -4.86 -8.62 19.12
C GLY A 146 -5.63 -7.86 18.04
N LEU A 147 -5.12 -7.76 16.81
CA LEU A 147 -5.82 -7.09 15.71
C LEU A 147 -6.89 -7.99 15.07
N VAL A 148 -6.65 -9.30 15.05
CA VAL A 148 -7.61 -10.31 14.58
C VAL A 148 -7.80 -11.33 15.69
N LYS A 149 -8.97 -11.98 15.71
CA LYS A 149 -9.19 -13.16 16.58
C LYS A 149 -8.33 -14.32 16.06
N GLY A 150 -7.70 -15.04 16.99
CA GLY A 150 -6.79 -16.15 16.72
C GLY A 150 -7.51 -17.41 16.26
#